data_AF-A0A2S9FEP5-F1
#
_entry.id   AF-A0A2S9FEP5-F1
#
_cell.length_a   1.000
_cell.length_b   1.000
_cell.length_c   1.000
_cell.angle_alpha   90.00
_cell.angle_beta   90.00
_cell.angle_gamma   90.00
#
_symmetry.space_group_name_H-M   'P 1'
#
loop_
_entity.id
_entity.type
_entity.pdbx_description
1 polymer ?
#
loop_
_entity_poly.entity_id
_entity_poly.type
_entity_poly.pdbx_seq_one_letter_code
_entity_poly.pdbx_strand_id
1 'polypeptide(L)'
;KDAGFYWATRSGVTIAMSDVLVPPQKQEILERYEAEADSIEKQYQRGKLNRDERNEALVKIWQDATEEVGQALRAHYPKDNPIITIVESGATGNFTQTRTLAGMKGLVTNPKGEFIPRPIKSSFREGLTVLEYFINTHGARKGLADTALRTADSGYLTRRLVDVSQDVIVRETDCETERGINVTLAELQADGPLLRDQHIETSAYARTLATDAVDSNGNVVVERGHDLGDPAIDALLAAGITEVKVRSVLTCATGTGVCAMCYGRSMATGKLVDIGEAVGIVAAQSIGEPGTQLTMRT
;
A
#
# COMPACT_ATOMS: atom_id res chain seq x y z
N LYS A 1 -20.47 -10.03 11.69
CA LYS A 1 -19.93 -9.61 13.01
C LYS A 1 -20.10 -10.69 14.08
N ASP A 2 -21.33 -11.06 14.45
CA ASP A 2 -21.56 -11.92 15.64
C ASP A 2 -21.01 -13.34 15.49
N ALA A 3 -21.16 -13.94 14.30
CA ALA A 3 -20.50 -15.22 14.00
C ALA A 3 -18.96 -15.12 14.13
N GLY A 4 -18.36 -14.01 13.70
CA GLY A 4 -16.92 -13.77 13.80
C GLY A 4 -16.45 -13.72 15.25
N PHE A 5 -17.14 -12.97 16.12
CA PHE A 5 -16.82 -12.97 17.55
C PHE A 5 -17.01 -14.36 18.17
N TYR A 6 -18.10 -15.05 17.84
CA TYR A 6 -18.40 -16.38 18.37
C TYR A 6 -17.30 -17.40 18.02
N TRP A 7 -16.86 -17.43 16.76
CA TRP A 7 -15.85 -18.36 16.27
C TRP A 7 -14.42 -17.94 16.66
N ALA A 8 -14.12 -16.65 16.74
CA ALA A 8 -12.84 -16.16 17.25
C ALA A 8 -12.59 -16.61 18.70
N THR A 9 -13.60 -16.53 19.58
CA THR A 9 -13.50 -17.05 20.96
C THR A 9 -13.20 -18.55 21.01
N ARG A 10 -13.61 -19.32 19.99
CA ARG A 10 -13.46 -20.79 19.92
C ARG A 10 -12.35 -21.25 18.97
N SER A 11 -11.55 -20.32 18.48
CA SER A 11 -10.52 -20.59 17.47
C SER A 11 -9.25 -21.23 18.03
N GLY A 12 -9.07 -21.22 19.36
CA GLY A 12 -7.83 -21.67 20.01
C GLY A 12 -6.64 -20.73 19.78
N VAL A 13 -6.86 -19.56 19.18
CA VAL A 13 -5.82 -18.54 18.98
C VAL A 13 -5.42 -17.95 20.33
N THR A 14 -4.20 -18.27 20.75
CA THR A 14 -3.55 -17.77 21.97
C THR A 14 -2.09 -17.45 21.66
N ILE A 15 -1.38 -16.83 22.60
CA ILE A 15 0.05 -16.56 22.47
C ILE A 15 0.76 -17.07 23.72
N ALA A 16 1.51 -18.15 23.56
CA ALA A 16 2.45 -18.64 24.54
C ALA A 16 3.89 -18.54 24.00
N MET A 17 4.87 -18.58 24.92
CA MET A 17 6.27 -18.68 24.51
C MET A 17 6.52 -19.94 23.68
N SER A 18 5.82 -21.04 23.91
CA SER A 18 5.93 -22.25 23.07
C SER A 18 5.56 -22.02 21.61
N ASP A 19 4.70 -21.04 21.32
CA ASP A 19 4.18 -20.78 19.97
C ASP A 19 5.15 -19.91 19.16
N VAL A 20 6.14 -19.31 19.81
CA VAL A 20 7.17 -18.50 19.16
C VAL A 20 8.36 -19.40 18.80
N LEU A 21 8.29 -20.06 17.64
CA LEU A 21 9.30 -21.02 17.18
C LEU A 21 10.50 -20.32 16.54
N VAL A 22 11.71 -20.75 16.89
CA VAL A 22 12.97 -20.25 16.28
C VAL A 22 13.45 -21.28 15.26
N PRO A 23 13.72 -20.89 14.00
CA PRO A 23 14.21 -21.84 13.01
C PRO A 23 15.60 -22.36 13.40
N PRO A 24 15.85 -23.69 13.35
CA PRO A 24 17.12 -24.27 13.75
C PRO A 24 18.28 -23.83 12.85
N GLN A 25 18.01 -23.51 11.58
CA GLN A 25 19.01 -23.03 10.61
C GLN A 25 19.52 -21.61 10.91
N LYS A 26 18.91 -20.89 11.85
CA LYS A 26 19.26 -19.49 12.14
C LYS A 26 20.75 -19.31 12.40
N GLN A 27 21.37 -20.15 13.23
CA GLN A 27 22.78 -19.99 13.59
C GLN A 27 23.70 -20.25 12.39
N GLU A 28 23.41 -21.28 11.59
CA GLU A 28 24.16 -21.59 10.38
C GLU A 28 24.12 -20.42 9.37
N ILE A 29 22.94 -19.84 9.16
CA ILE A 29 22.77 -18.67 8.29
C ILE A 29 23.62 -17.51 8.80
N LEU A 30 23.53 -17.19 10.10
CA LEU A 30 24.27 -16.07 10.70
C LEU A 30 25.79 -16.27 10.64
N GLU A 31 26.29 -17.49 10.86
CA GLU A 31 27.72 -17.81 10.79
C GLU A 31 28.27 -17.64 9.37
N ARG A 32 27.52 -18.08 8.35
CA ARG A 32 27.92 -17.88 6.95
C ARG A 32 28.02 -16.39 6.61
N TYR A 33 27.01 -15.60 6.97
CA TYR A 33 27.02 -14.16 6.71
C TYR A 33 28.04 -13.38 7.56
N GLU A 34 28.37 -13.84 8.78
CA GLU A 34 29.48 -13.26 9.55
C GLU A 34 30.82 -13.49 8.85
N ALA A 35 31.06 -14.66 8.27
CA ALA A 35 32.27 -14.93 7.51
C ALA A 35 32.41 -14.04 6.26
N GLU A 36 31.30 -13.76 5.58
CA GLU A 36 31.25 -12.80 4.48
C GLU A 36 31.53 -11.37 4.95
N ALA A 37 30.90 -10.94 6.05
CA ALA A 37 31.13 -9.64 6.65
C ALA A 37 32.61 -9.44 7.08
N ASP A 38 33.23 -10.46 7.67
CA ASP A 38 34.64 -10.47 8.04
C ASP A 38 35.57 -10.37 6.82
N SER A 39 35.19 -10.96 5.69
CA SER A 39 35.91 -10.82 4.43
C SER A 39 35.92 -9.37 3.94
N ILE A 40 34.77 -8.68 4.03
CA ILE A 40 34.65 -7.25 3.70
C ILE A 40 35.50 -6.39 4.64
N GLU A 41 35.49 -6.68 5.95
CA GLU A 41 36.30 -5.94 6.91
C GLU A 41 37.82 -6.13 6.64
N LYS A 42 38.25 -7.34 6.28
CA LYS A 42 39.64 -7.60 5.87
C LYS A 42 40.03 -6.86 4.60
N GLN A 43 39.13 -6.71 3.63
CA GLN A 43 39.38 -5.94 2.41
C GLN A 43 39.51 -4.44 2.72
N TYR A 44 38.68 -3.92 3.61
CA TYR A 44 38.77 -2.56 4.11
C TYR A 44 40.10 -2.30 4.83
N GLN A 45 40.53 -3.20 5.72
CA GLN A 45 41.83 -3.10 6.41
C GLN A 45 43.04 -3.14 5.45
N ARG A 46 42.89 -3.78 4.28
CA ARG A 46 43.90 -3.82 3.22
C ARG A 46 43.86 -2.60 2.29
N GLY A 47 42.97 -1.63 2.55
CA GLY A 47 42.80 -0.41 1.75
C GLY A 47 42.15 -0.64 0.38
N LYS A 48 41.45 -1.75 0.18
CA LYS A 48 40.75 -2.06 -1.09
C LYS A 48 39.37 -1.41 -1.21
N LEU A 49 38.78 -1.01 -0.09
CA LEU A 49 37.44 -0.44 0.00
C LEU A 49 37.49 0.86 0.80
N ASN A 50 36.66 1.80 0.40
CA ASN A 50 36.40 3.00 1.20
C ASN A 50 35.42 2.69 2.34
N ARG A 51 35.34 3.59 3.32
CA ARG A 51 34.46 3.41 4.49
C ARG A 51 32.99 3.31 4.10
N ASP A 52 32.57 4.12 3.13
CA ASP A 52 31.18 4.18 2.68
C ASP A 52 30.82 2.91 1.89
N GLU A 53 31.67 2.51 0.93
CA GLU A 53 31.53 1.25 0.19
C GLU A 53 31.48 0.03 1.11
N ARG A 54 32.31 0.01 2.16
CA ARG A 54 32.29 -1.03 3.18
C ARG A 54 30.93 -1.07 3.90
N ASN A 55 30.39 0.09 4.31
CA ASN A 55 29.11 0.13 5.00
C ASN A 55 27.97 -0.35 4.09
N GLU A 56 27.94 0.10 2.84
CA GLU A 56 26.94 -0.33 1.86
C GLU A 56 27.01 -1.83 1.59
N ALA A 57 28.22 -2.39 1.45
CA ALA A 57 28.43 -3.82 1.29
C ALA A 57 27.92 -4.62 2.51
N LEU A 58 28.26 -4.18 3.73
CA LEU A 58 27.78 -4.83 4.96
C LEU A 58 26.25 -4.75 5.10
N VAL A 59 25.65 -3.61 4.75
CA VAL A 59 24.19 -3.45 4.76
C VAL A 59 23.54 -4.45 3.82
N LYS A 60 24.07 -4.64 2.61
CA LYS A 60 23.55 -5.61 1.65
C LYS A 60 23.62 -7.05 2.17
N ILE A 61 24.79 -7.46 2.70
CA ILE A 61 25.00 -8.78 3.31
C ILE A 61 23.96 -9.06 4.39
N TRP A 62 23.72 -8.09 5.28
CA TRP A 62 22.77 -8.26 6.37
C TRP A 62 21.30 -8.15 5.94
N GLN A 63 20.99 -7.45 4.86
CA GLN A 63 19.66 -7.49 4.24
C GLN A 63 19.34 -8.90 3.73
N ASP A 64 20.27 -9.50 2.99
CA ASP A 64 20.14 -10.86 2.44
C ASP A 64 20.00 -11.88 3.59
N ALA A 65 20.81 -11.76 4.64
CA ALA A 65 20.72 -12.60 5.83
C ALA A 65 19.35 -12.52 6.52
N THR A 66 18.81 -11.31 6.66
CA THR A 66 17.51 -11.09 7.30
C THR A 66 16.39 -11.68 6.44
N GLU A 67 16.51 -11.63 5.12
CA GLU A 67 15.53 -12.23 4.20
C GLU A 67 15.55 -13.76 4.29
N GLU A 68 16.73 -14.37 4.28
CA GLU A 68 16.87 -15.83 4.37
C GLU A 68 16.38 -16.38 5.71
N VAL A 69 16.69 -15.71 6.83
CA VAL A 69 16.10 -16.05 8.14
C VAL A 69 14.57 -15.95 8.09
N GLY A 70 14.02 -14.97 7.37
CA GLY A 70 12.58 -14.84 7.15
C GLY A 70 11.99 -16.03 6.38
N GLN A 71 12.65 -16.47 5.32
CA GLN A 71 12.21 -17.61 4.51
C GLN A 71 12.27 -18.93 5.31
N ALA A 72 13.36 -19.16 6.05
CA ALA A 72 13.50 -20.31 6.93
C ALA A 72 12.39 -20.33 8.00
N LEU A 73 12.03 -19.16 8.54
CA LEU A 73 10.96 -19.02 9.51
C LEU A 73 9.59 -19.34 8.90
N ARG A 74 9.29 -18.89 7.68
CA ARG A 74 8.05 -19.26 6.96
C ARG A 74 7.95 -20.76 6.76
N ALA A 75 9.03 -21.41 6.36
CA ALA A 75 9.05 -22.85 6.12
C ALA A 75 8.96 -23.67 7.42
N HIS A 76 9.48 -23.14 8.53
CA HIS A 76 9.51 -23.84 9.82
C HIS A 76 8.19 -23.75 10.59
N TYR A 77 7.46 -22.63 10.48
CA TYR A 77 6.20 -22.46 11.19
C TYR A 77 5.08 -23.30 10.57
N PRO A 78 4.29 -24.03 11.38
CA PRO A 78 3.12 -24.73 10.88
C PRO A 78 1.94 -23.76 10.72
N LYS A 79 1.01 -24.11 9.82
CA LYS A 79 -0.14 -23.24 9.47
C LYS A 79 -1.16 -23.07 10.60
N ASP A 80 -1.19 -24.01 11.54
CA ASP A 80 -2.04 -24.00 12.74
C ASP A 80 -1.45 -23.15 13.87
N ASN A 81 -0.23 -22.64 13.72
CA ASN A 81 0.37 -21.76 14.72
C ASN A 81 -0.42 -20.44 14.80
N PRO A 82 -0.91 -20.04 16.00
CA PRO A 82 -1.74 -18.85 16.17
C PRO A 82 -1.12 -17.57 15.60
N ILE A 83 0.20 -17.39 15.68
CA ILE A 83 0.88 -16.19 15.21
C ILE A 83 0.80 -16.09 13.68
N ILE A 84 0.99 -17.21 12.99
CA ILE A 84 0.87 -17.26 11.52
C ILE A 84 -0.58 -17.16 11.10
N THR A 85 -1.50 -17.85 11.79
CA THR A 85 -2.94 -17.76 11.49
C THR A 85 -3.45 -16.32 11.58
N ILE A 86 -3.03 -15.55 12.58
CA ILE A 86 -3.40 -14.12 12.71
C ILE A 86 -2.89 -13.29 11.53
N VAL A 87 -1.64 -13.51 11.11
CA VAL A 87 -1.02 -12.73 10.02
C VAL A 87 -1.57 -13.13 8.65
N GLU A 88 -1.67 -14.43 8.36
CA GLU A 88 -2.15 -14.94 7.07
C GLU A 88 -3.65 -14.73 6.86
N SER A 89 -4.45 -14.68 7.94
CA SER A 89 -5.87 -14.33 7.86
C SER A 89 -6.13 -12.85 7.55
N GLY A 90 -5.08 -12.01 7.56
CA GLY A 90 -5.22 -10.56 7.37
C GLY A 90 -5.85 -9.85 8.56
N ALA A 91 -5.95 -10.49 9.73
CA ALA A 91 -6.58 -9.90 10.90
C ALA A 91 -5.74 -8.75 11.48
N THR A 92 -4.44 -8.99 11.72
CA THR A 92 -3.49 -7.96 12.14
C THR A 92 -2.05 -8.41 11.97
N GLY A 93 -1.14 -7.44 11.94
CA GLY A 93 0.29 -7.66 11.90
C GLY A 93 0.83 -8.00 10.52
N ASN A 94 2.15 -8.16 10.45
CA ASN A 94 2.84 -8.52 9.22
C ASN A 94 3.93 -9.56 9.50
N PHE A 95 4.36 -10.27 8.44
CA PHE A 95 5.38 -11.30 8.61
C PHE A 95 6.74 -10.72 9.06
N THR A 96 7.02 -9.46 8.75
CA THR A 96 8.23 -8.75 9.24
C THR A 96 8.24 -8.64 10.77
N GLN A 97 7.09 -8.46 11.42
CA GLN A 97 6.95 -8.47 12.88
C GLN A 97 7.19 -9.87 13.44
N THR A 98 6.65 -10.91 12.81
CA THR A 98 6.92 -12.31 13.18
C THR A 98 8.40 -12.64 13.07
N ARG A 99 9.06 -12.23 11.98
CA ARG A 99 10.51 -12.35 11.80
C ARG A 99 11.28 -11.62 12.90
N THR A 100 10.84 -10.43 13.28
CA THR A 100 11.48 -9.65 14.35
C THR A 100 11.30 -10.32 15.73
N LEU A 101 10.15 -10.98 15.95
CA LEU A 101 9.83 -11.65 17.20
C LEU A 101 10.62 -12.94 17.41
N ALA A 102 10.74 -13.79 16.37
CA ALA A 102 11.28 -15.15 16.49
C ALA A 102 12.53 -15.43 15.63
N GLY A 103 12.82 -14.58 14.65
CA GLY A 103 13.98 -14.69 13.76
C GLY A 103 15.12 -13.78 14.23
N MET A 104 15.24 -12.59 13.64
CA MET A 104 16.19 -11.56 14.06
C MET A 104 15.60 -10.18 13.79
N LYS A 105 16.03 -9.17 14.55
CA LYS A 105 15.59 -7.78 14.31
C LYS A 105 16.21 -7.19 13.05
N GLY A 106 17.46 -7.56 12.73
CA GLY A 106 18.16 -7.10 11.53
C GLY A 106 18.80 -5.72 11.69
N LEU A 107 18.94 -5.00 10.58
CA LEU A 107 19.52 -3.67 10.56
C LEU A 107 18.62 -2.64 11.24
N VAL A 108 19.25 -1.67 11.91
CA VAL A 108 18.58 -0.53 12.54
C VAL A 108 19.16 0.77 12.03
N THR A 109 18.38 1.84 12.11
CA THR A 109 18.78 3.18 11.63
C THR A 109 19.35 4.02 12.76
N ASN A 110 20.40 4.78 12.45
CA ASN A 110 20.88 5.85 13.31
C ASN A 110 19.91 7.06 13.26
N PRO A 111 20.09 8.09 14.11
CA PRO A 111 19.25 9.30 14.06
C PRO A 111 19.32 10.06 12.72
N LYS A 112 20.44 9.94 11.99
CA LYS A 112 20.58 10.53 10.65
C LYS A 112 19.74 9.82 9.60
N GLY A 113 19.29 8.58 9.87
CA GLY A 113 18.51 7.76 8.94
C GLY A 113 19.33 6.74 8.14
N GLU A 114 20.63 6.65 8.39
CA GLU A 114 21.50 5.66 7.76
C GLU A 114 21.43 4.33 8.52
N PHE A 115 21.60 3.21 7.82
CA PHE A 115 21.70 1.91 8.46
C PHE A 115 23.01 1.76 9.23
N ILE A 116 22.92 1.26 10.46
CA ILE A 116 24.08 0.85 11.25
C ILE A 116 24.57 -0.49 10.67
N PRO A 117 25.83 -0.59 10.20
CA PRO A 117 26.33 -1.78 9.49
C PRO A 117 26.50 -3.03 10.39
N ARG A 118 26.27 -2.89 11.71
CA ARG A 118 26.19 -3.99 12.66
C ARG A 118 24.70 -4.25 12.96
N PRO A 119 24.14 -5.41 12.57
CA PRO A 119 22.74 -5.73 12.80
C PRO A 119 22.51 -6.18 14.24
N ILE A 120 21.23 -6.25 14.61
CA ILE A 120 20.75 -6.97 15.80
C ILE A 120 20.44 -8.40 15.39
N LYS A 121 21.26 -9.34 15.86
CA LYS A 121 21.14 -10.78 15.55
C LYS A 121 20.11 -11.47 16.45
N SER A 122 19.94 -10.92 17.65
CA SER A 122 18.97 -11.41 18.63
C SER A 122 17.53 -11.14 18.17
N SER A 123 16.63 -12.03 18.55
CA SER A 123 15.18 -11.81 18.46
C SER A 123 14.61 -11.25 19.76
N PHE A 124 13.37 -10.74 19.74
CA PHE A 124 12.69 -10.36 20.99
C PHE A 124 12.37 -11.56 21.88
N ARG A 125 12.25 -12.76 21.31
CA ARG A 125 12.15 -14.00 22.09
C ARG A 125 13.44 -14.30 22.85
N GLU A 126 14.59 -14.17 22.19
CA GLU A 126 15.90 -14.46 22.79
C GLU A 126 16.32 -13.40 23.81
N GLY A 127 15.85 -12.17 23.61
CA GLY A 127 16.22 -11.00 24.40
C GLY A 127 17.41 -10.28 23.77
N LEU A 128 17.31 -8.95 23.71
CA LEU A 128 18.38 -8.11 23.16
C LEU A 128 19.45 -7.85 24.21
N THR A 129 20.71 -7.81 23.77
CA THR A 129 21.80 -7.33 24.61
C THR A 129 21.67 -5.83 24.89
N VAL A 130 22.41 -5.30 25.89
CA VAL A 130 22.38 -3.87 26.24
C VAL A 130 22.72 -2.98 25.04
N LEU A 131 23.73 -3.37 24.25
CA LEU A 131 24.14 -2.60 23.07
C LEU A 131 23.09 -2.67 21.96
N GLU A 132 22.55 -3.86 21.67
CA GLU A 132 21.49 -4.04 20.67
C GLU A 132 20.24 -3.25 21.03
N TYR A 133 19.84 -3.28 22.31
CA TYR A 133 18.71 -2.51 22.79
C TYR A 133 18.97 -1.01 22.66
N PHE A 134 20.15 -0.54 23.07
CA PHE A 134 20.54 0.87 22.95
C PHE A 134 20.49 1.36 21.50
N ILE A 135 21.06 0.64 20.54
CA ILE A 135 21.01 1.05 19.12
C ILE A 135 19.59 1.01 18.55
N ASN A 136 18.75 0.06 18.98
CA ASN A 136 17.34 -0.01 18.57
C ASN A 136 16.51 1.21 19.01
N THR A 137 16.84 1.83 20.15
CA THR A 137 16.11 3.01 20.64
C THR A 137 16.21 4.24 19.73
N HIS A 138 17.28 4.37 18.95
CA HIS A 138 17.49 5.52 18.06
C HIS A 138 16.39 5.60 16.99
N GLY A 139 16.15 4.48 16.29
CA GLY A 139 15.09 4.36 15.29
C GLY A 139 13.70 4.46 15.90
N ALA A 140 13.47 3.85 17.06
CA ALA A 140 12.17 3.89 17.74
C ALA A 140 11.76 5.32 18.14
N ARG A 141 12.69 6.09 18.72
CA ARG A 141 12.42 7.48 19.12
C ARG A 141 12.20 8.38 17.91
N LYS A 142 13.00 8.21 16.85
CA LYS A 142 12.84 8.96 15.60
C LYS A 142 11.48 8.68 14.97
N GLY A 143 11.04 7.42 14.91
CA GLY A 143 9.72 7.06 14.38
C GLY A 143 8.56 7.74 15.13
N LEU A 144 8.63 7.84 16.46
CA LEU A 144 7.61 8.55 17.25
C LEU A 144 7.59 10.05 16.95
N ALA A 145 8.77 10.68 16.84
CA ALA A 145 8.88 12.09 16.48
C ALA A 145 8.37 12.37 15.05
N ASP A 146 8.79 11.55 14.09
CA ASP A 146 8.40 11.66 12.68
C ASP A 146 6.88 11.49 12.52
N THR A 147 6.25 10.60 13.29
CA THR A 147 4.79 10.41 13.27
C THR A 147 4.05 11.69 13.70
N ALA A 148 4.54 12.37 14.74
CA ALA A 148 3.97 13.63 15.17
C ALA A 148 4.16 14.75 14.13
N LEU A 149 5.33 14.83 13.50
CA LEU A 149 5.62 15.82 12.45
C LEU A 149 4.74 15.59 11.21
N ARG A 150 4.64 14.35 10.73
CA ARG A 150 3.80 13.98 9.59
C ARG A 150 2.33 14.31 9.80
N THR A 151 1.84 14.22 11.04
CA THR A 151 0.46 14.60 11.37
C THR A 151 0.22 16.10 11.11
N ALA A 152 1.17 16.96 11.46
CA ALA A 152 1.06 18.40 11.23
C ALA A 152 1.09 18.73 9.72
N ASP A 153 2.00 18.13 8.97
CA ASP A 153 2.12 18.36 7.52
C ASP A 153 0.90 17.82 6.76
N SER A 154 0.39 16.65 7.15
CA SER A 154 -0.83 16.07 6.57
C SER A 154 -2.05 16.95 6.86
N GLY A 155 -2.15 17.49 8.08
CA GLY A 155 -3.18 18.44 8.45
C GLY A 155 -3.08 19.75 7.66
N TYR A 156 -1.86 20.26 7.45
CA TYR A 156 -1.61 21.45 6.65
C TYR A 156 -1.99 21.27 5.18
N LEU A 157 -1.61 20.15 4.58
CA LEU A 157 -2.00 19.78 3.22
C LEU A 157 -3.53 19.67 3.10
N THR A 158 -4.16 18.95 4.02
CA THR A 158 -5.62 18.78 4.05
C THR A 158 -6.32 20.13 4.13
N ARG A 159 -5.85 21.04 5.01
CA ARG A 159 -6.39 22.39 5.12
C ARG A 159 -6.29 23.16 3.80
N ARG A 160 -5.12 23.14 3.15
CA ARG A 160 -4.94 23.82 1.84
C ARG A 160 -5.86 23.25 0.76
N LEU A 161 -6.05 21.92 0.75
CA LEU A 161 -6.96 21.26 -0.17
C LEU A 161 -8.42 21.65 0.11
N VAL A 162 -8.83 21.74 1.38
CA VAL A 162 -10.16 22.21 1.75
C VAL A 162 -10.34 23.68 1.35
N ASP A 163 -9.38 24.56 1.64
CA ASP A 163 -9.47 25.99 1.33
C ASP A 163 -9.69 26.25 -0.18
N VAL A 164 -9.06 25.46 -1.07
CA VAL A 164 -9.21 25.62 -2.53
C VAL A 164 -10.48 24.96 -3.08
N SER A 165 -11.02 23.94 -2.41
CA SER A 165 -12.10 23.10 -2.94
C SER A 165 -13.44 23.23 -2.20
N GLN A 166 -13.51 23.99 -1.10
CA GLN A 166 -14.71 24.13 -0.28
C GLN A 166 -15.94 24.63 -1.06
N ASP A 167 -15.75 25.42 -2.11
CA ASP A 167 -16.83 25.96 -2.95
C ASP A 167 -17.23 25.02 -4.10
N VAL A 168 -16.56 23.87 -4.26
CA VAL A 168 -16.88 22.86 -5.27
C VAL A 168 -18.04 21.99 -4.78
N ILE A 169 -19.24 22.41 -5.16
CA ILE A 169 -20.52 21.78 -4.82
C ILE A 169 -21.22 21.33 -6.11
N VAL A 170 -21.97 20.22 -6.05
CA VAL A 170 -22.82 19.80 -7.16
C VAL A 170 -24.02 20.74 -7.29
N ARG A 171 -24.18 21.44 -8.42
CA ARG A 171 -25.21 22.49 -8.58
C ARG A 171 -26.32 22.13 -9.55
N GLU A 172 -26.07 21.20 -10.48
CA GLU A 172 -27.03 20.79 -11.50
C GLU A 172 -26.89 19.29 -11.79
N THR A 173 -27.92 18.69 -12.41
CA THR A 173 -27.87 17.27 -12.77
C THR A 173 -26.93 17.03 -13.93
N ASP A 174 -27.08 17.77 -15.03
CA ASP A 174 -26.30 17.58 -16.26
C ASP A 174 -25.95 18.94 -16.90
N CYS A 175 -24.68 19.13 -17.25
CA CYS A 175 -24.20 20.30 -18.01
C CYS A 175 -24.33 20.14 -19.55
N GLU A 176 -24.93 19.03 -20.00
CA GLU A 176 -25.21 18.67 -21.40
C GLU A 176 -23.97 18.57 -22.32
N THR A 177 -22.76 18.62 -21.77
CA THR A 177 -21.52 18.52 -22.55
C THR A 177 -21.27 17.10 -23.05
N GLU A 178 -20.72 16.99 -24.26
CA GLU A 178 -20.21 15.74 -24.85
C GLU A 178 -18.70 15.58 -24.68
N ARG A 179 -18.08 16.53 -23.97
CA ARG A 179 -16.65 16.47 -23.64
C ARG A 179 -16.43 15.44 -22.55
N GLY A 180 -15.37 14.67 -22.71
CA GLY A 180 -14.93 13.65 -21.78
C GLY A 180 -13.46 13.38 -21.95
N ILE A 181 -12.92 12.54 -21.09
CA ILE A 181 -11.55 12.04 -21.17
C ILE A 181 -11.62 10.57 -21.57
N ASN A 182 -10.63 10.12 -22.33
CA ASN A 182 -10.52 8.71 -22.64
C ASN A 182 -9.86 7.98 -21.47
N VAL A 183 -10.37 6.80 -21.15
CA VAL A 183 -9.85 5.91 -20.12
C VAL A 183 -9.68 4.53 -20.71
N THR A 184 -8.48 3.98 -20.56
CA THR A 184 -8.15 2.61 -20.95
C THR A 184 -8.79 1.63 -19.97
N LEU A 185 -9.55 0.66 -20.49
CA LEU A 185 -10.12 -0.44 -19.73
C LEU A 185 -9.27 -1.70 -19.80
N ALA A 186 -8.58 -1.92 -20.92
CA ALA A 186 -7.74 -3.09 -21.09
C ALA A 186 -6.63 -2.84 -22.10
N GLU A 187 -5.53 -3.54 -21.91
CA GLU A 187 -4.43 -3.60 -22.87
C GLU A 187 -4.53 -4.90 -23.67
N LEU A 188 -4.36 -4.78 -25.00
CA LEU A 188 -4.30 -5.94 -25.87
C LEU A 188 -2.88 -6.51 -25.84
N GLN A 189 -2.71 -7.71 -25.28
CA GLN A 189 -1.43 -8.41 -25.34
C GLN A 189 -1.23 -9.07 -26.70
N ALA A 190 0.04 -9.15 -27.14
CA ALA A 190 0.42 -9.79 -28.40
C ALA A 190 0.02 -11.28 -28.48
N ASP A 191 -0.14 -11.95 -27.33
CA ASP A 191 -0.41 -13.39 -27.22
C ASP A 191 -1.86 -13.75 -26.81
N GLY A 192 -2.83 -12.85 -27.00
CA GLY A 192 -4.25 -13.25 -27.00
C GLY A 192 -5.18 -12.44 -26.09
N PRO A 193 -5.37 -12.79 -24.80
CA PRO A 193 -6.46 -12.25 -24.00
C PRO A 193 -6.27 -10.78 -23.63
N LEU A 194 -7.38 -10.04 -23.53
CA LEU A 194 -7.40 -8.69 -22.98
C LEU A 194 -6.96 -8.72 -21.51
N LEU A 195 -5.91 -7.97 -21.18
CA LEU A 195 -5.51 -7.77 -19.79
C LEU A 195 -6.26 -6.56 -19.25
N ARG A 196 -7.07 -6.79 -18.20
CA ARG A 196 -7.75 -5.73 -17.44
C ARG A 196 -6.70 -4.73 -16.91
N ASP A 197 -6.90 -3.45 -17.18
CA ASP A 197 -6.00 -2.40 -16.67
C ASP A 197 -5.99 -2.37 -15.12
N GLN A 198 -4.84 -2.05 -14.54
CA GLN A 198 -4.64 -2.08 -13.08
C GLN A 198 -5.33 -0.92 -12.36
N HIS A 199 -5.75 0.13 -13.07
CA HIS A 199 -6.30 1.36 -12.51
C HIS A 199 -7.80 1.54 -12.80
N ILE A 200 -8.49 0.50 -13.28
CA ILE A 200 -9.93 0.60 -13.62
C ILE A 200 -10.77 1.04 -12.43
N GLU A 201 -10.49 0.50 -11.24
CA GLU A 201 -11.23 0.76 -10.01
C GLU A 201 -11.18 2.24 -9.59
N THR A 202 -10.18 2.98 -10.08
CA THR A 202 -9.97 4.42 -9.76
C THR A 202 -10.22 5.33 -10.97
N SER A 203 -10.04 4.82 -12.19
CA SER A 203 -10.11 5.62 -13.42
C SER A 203 -11.48 5.54 -14.09
N ALA A 204 -12.03 4.31 -14.23
CA ALA A 204 -13.24 4.04 -14.99
C ALA A 204 -14.45 3.66 -14.13
N TYR A 205 -14.25 2.92 -13.05
CA TYR A 205 -15.32 2.55 -12.12
C TYR A 205 -15.95 3.81 -11.51
N ALA A 206 -17.25 3.78 -11.27
CA ALA A 206 -18.06 4.88 -10.73
C ALA A 206 -18.12 6.15 -11.63
N ARG A 207 -17.68 6.06 -12.89
CA ARG A 207 -17.79 7.13 -13.89
C ARG A 207 -19.03 6.96 -14.76
N THR A 208 -19.46 8.06 -15.40
CA THR A 208 -20.51 8.02 -16.42
C THR A 208 -19.91 8.08 -17.82
N LEU A 209 -20.50 7.36 -18.77
CA LEU A 209 -20.07 7.42 -20.18
C LEU A 209 -20.44 8.75 -20.84
N ALA A 210 -19.49 9.34 -21.57
CA ALA A 210 -19.72 10.55 -22.38
C ALA A 210 -20.28 10.22 -23.76
N THR A 211 -19.97 9.04 -24.30
CA THR A 211 -20.43 8.53 -25.60
C THR A 211 -20.82 7.07 -25.47
N ASP A 212 -21.71 6.61 -26.34
CA ASP A 212 -22.07 5.20 -26.44
C ASP A 212 -20.82 4.35 -26.69
N ALA A 213 -20.68 3.27 -25.93
CA ALA A 213 -19.61 2.31 -26.12
C ALA A 213 -20.07 1.26 -27.14
N VAL A 214 -19.44 1.26 -28.31
CA VAL A 214 -19.81 0.42 -29.45
C VAL A 214 -18.82 -0.72 -29.64
N ASP A 215 -19.33 -1.92 -29.97
CA ASP A 215 -18.50 -3.05 -30.37
C ASP A 215 -18.00 -2.91 -31.82
N SER A 216 -17.18 -3.87 -32.27
CA SER A 216 -16.69 -3.92 -33.65
C SER A 216 -17.79 -4.11 -34.70
N ASN A 217 -18.99 -4.54 -34.30
CA ASN A 217 -20.16 -4.73 -35.16
C ASN A 217 -21.05 -3.48 -35.23
N GLY A 218 -20.75 -2.44 -34.44
CA GLY A 218 -21.54 -1.22 -34.34
C GLY A 218 -22.73 -1.31 -33.38
N ASN A 219 -22.85 -2.37 -32.58
CA ASN A 219 -23.85 -2.48 -31.54
C ASN A 219 -23.43 -1.69 -30.31
N VAL A 220 -24.36 -0.95 -29.71
CA VAL A 220 -24.13 -0.25 -28.44
C VAL A 220 -24.16 -1.27 -27.31
N VAL A 221 -23.03 -1.43 -26.62
CA VAL A 221 -22.88 -2.33 -25.47
C VAL A 221 -23.31 -1.62 -24.19
N VAL A 222 -22.93 -0.34 -24.05
CA VAL A 222 -23.34 0.51 -22.93
C VAL A 222 -23.64 1.91 -23.46
N GLU A 223 -24.81 2.44 -23.11
CA GLU A 223 -25.30 3.74 -23.56
C GLU A 223 -24.63 4.91 -22.82
N ARG A 224 -24.62 6.08 -23.48
CA ARG A 224 -24.19 7.36 -22.92
C ARG A 224 -24.96 7.67 -21.63
N GLY A 225 -24.25 8.21 -20.63
CA GLY A 225 -24.82 8.56 -19.34
C GLY A 225 -24.99 7.39 -18.39
N HIS A 226 -24.71 6.15 -18.82
CA HIS A 226 -24.69 5.00 -17.93
C HIS A 226 -23.54 5.09 -16.94
N ASP A 227 -23.83 4.70 -15.69
CA ASP A 227 -22.87 4.67 -14.57
C ASP A 227 -22.13 3.33 -14.54
N LEU A 228 -20.80 3.38 -14.69
CA LEU A 228 -19.93 2.22 -14.84
C LEU A 228 -19.70 1.52 -13.49
N GLY A 229 -20.35 0.36 -13.30
CA GLY A 229 -20.03 -0.60 -12.24
C GLY A 229 -19.38 -1.87 -12.79
N ASP A 230 -19.12 -2.85 -11.91
CA ASP A 230 -18.51 -4.13 -12.30
C ASP A 230 -19.23 -4.82 -13.46
N PRO A 231 -20.58 -4.93 -13.49
CA PRO A 231 -21.26 -5.61 -14.58
C PRO A 231 -21.09 -4.90 -15.94
N ALA A 232 -21.03 -3.57 -15.92
CA ALA A 232 -20.86 -2.77 -17.15
C ALA A 232 -19.42 -2.89 -17.67
N ILE A 233 -18.43 -2.85 -16.78
CA ILE A 233 -17.02 -3.03 -17.13
C ILE A 233 -16.79 -4.45 -17.69
N ASP A 234 -17.34 -5.48 -17.05
CA ASP A 234 -17.21 -6.86 -17.52
C ASP A 234 -17.88 -7.06 -18.90
N ALA A 235 -19.03 -6.40 -19.14
CA ALA A 235 -19.67 -6.41 -20.46
C ALA A 235 -18.83 -5.72 -21.54
N LEU A 236 -18.21 -4.58 -21.23
CA LEU A 236 -17.30 -3.87 -22.14
C LEU A 236 -16.05 -4.70 -22.46
N LEU A 237 -15.47 -5.35 -21.46
CA LEU A 237 -14.32 -6.25 -21.63
C LEU A 237 -14.67 -7.49 -22.46
N ALA A 238 -15.84 -8.09 -22.22
CA ALA A 238 -16.34 -9.23 -23.00
C ALA A 238 -16.62 -8.86 -24.47
N ALA A 239 -17.04 -7.61 -24.72
CA ALA A 239 -17.20 -7.07 -26.06
C ALA A 239 -15.88 -6.66 -26.74
N GLY A 240 -14.73 -6.77 -26.05
CA GLY A 240 -13.41 -6.46 -26.58
C GLY A 240 -13.09 -4.95 -26.65
N ILE A 241 -13.80 -4.11 -25.90
CA ILE A 241 -13.60 -2.66 -25.88
C ILE A 241 -12.44 -2.33 -24.93
N THR A 242 -11.38 -1.73 -25.48
CA THR A 242 -10.14 -1.41 -24.74
C THR A 242 -10.10 0.00 -24.16
N GLU A 243 -10.88 0.93 -24.71
CA GLU A 243 -10.90 2.35 -24.32
C GLU A 243 -12.32 2.88 -24.36
N VAL A 244 -12.71 3.68 -23.36
CA VAL A 244 -14.00 4.36 -23.32
C VAL A 244 -13.83 5.84 -22.99
N LYS A 245 -14.74 6.66 -23.53
CA LYS A 245 -14.78 8.09 -23.22
C LYS A 245 -15.73 8.33 -22.06
N VAL A 246 -15.19 8.75 -20.92
CA VAL A 246 -15.96 9.02 -19.69
C VAL A 246 -16.11 10.52 -19.46
N ARG A 247 -17.20 10.92 -18.82
CA ARG A 247 -17.38 12.29 -18.34
C ARG A 247 -16.46 12.52 -17.15
N SER A 248 -15.99 13.76 -17.01
CA SER A 248 -15.11 14.16 -15.92
C SER A 248 -15.44 15.59 -15.48
N VAL A 249 -15.20 15.88 -14.21
CA VAL A 249 -15.26 17.23 -13.66
C VAL A 249 -14.29 18.18 -14.37
N LEU A 250 -13.21 17.67 -14.97
CA LEU A 250 -12.24 18.44 -15.76
C LEU A 250 -12.85 19.02 -17.06
N THR A 251 -13.88 18.37 -17.59
CA THR A 251 -14.55 18.77 -18.84
C THR A 251 -15.96 19.31 -18.62
N CYS A 252 -16.37 19.48 -17.36
CA CYS A 252 -17.68 20.03 -16.99
C CYS A 252 -17.82 21.47 -17.51
N ALA A 253 -19.01 21.83 -18.00
CA ALA A 253 -19.31 23.15 -18.56
C ALA A 253 -20.23 24.00 -17.66
N THR A 254 -20.48 23.55 -16.43
CA THR A 254 -21.27 24.27 -15.42
C THR A 254 -20.63 25.61 -15.05
N GLY A 255 -21.41 26.68 -14.95
CA GLY A 255 -20.90 28.01 -14.62
C GLY A 255 -20.35 28.14 -13.19
N THR A 256 -20.96 27.46 -12.21
CA THR A 256 -20.50 27.40 -10.82
C THR A 256 -20.61 25.98 -10.27
N GLY A 257 -19.53 25.46 -9.68
CA GLY A 257 -19.48 24.09 -9.19
C GLY A 257 -19.35 23.06 -10.31
N VAL A 258 -20.03 21.92 -10.14
CA VAL A 258 -20.01 20.81 -11.11
C VAL A 258 -21.41 20.20 -11.27
N CYS A 259 -21.65 19.50 -12.37
CA CYS A 259 -22.86 18.71 -12.55
C CYS A 259 -22.70 17.28 -12.00
N ALA A 260 -23.81 16.66 -11.60
CA ALA A 260 -23.83 15.31 -11.05
C ALA A 260 -23.29 14.27 -12.05
N MET A 261 -23.69 14.38 -13.32
CA MET A 261 -23.27 13.44 -14.36
C MET A 261 -21.76 13.49 -14.64
N CYS A 262 -21.12 14.66 -14.62
CA CYS A 262 -19.66 14.75 -14.81
C CYS A 262 -18.85 14.30 -13.59
N TYR A 263 -19.42 14.39 -12.38
CA TYR A 263 -18.81 13.83 -11.18
C TYR A 263 -18.89 12.31 -11.18
N GLY A 264 -20.11 11.78 -11.37
CA GLY A 264 -20.42 10.35 -11.35
C GLY A 264 -21.07 9.91 -10.04
N ARG A 265 -20.78 8.68 -9.64
CA ARG A 265 -21.36 8.03 -8.46
C ARG A 265 -20.69 8.51 -7.18
N SER A 266 -21.47 8.79 -6.14
CA SER A 266 -20.95 8.98 -4.78
C SER A 266 -20.55 7.63 -4.20
N MET A 267 -19.27 7.48 -3.86
CA MET A 267 -18.71 6.22 -3.35
C MET A 267 -19.31 5.80 -2.00
N ALA A 268 -19.88 6.74 -1.25
CA ALA A 268 -20.53 6.46 0.03
C ALA A 268 -21.94 5.88 -0.15
N THR A 269 -22.72 6.39 -1.10
CA THR A 269 -24.12 5.95 -1.32
C THR A 269 -24.24 4.85 -2.36
N GLY A 270 -23.24 4.69 -3.23
CA GLY A 270 -23.26 3.77 -4.36
C GLY A 270 -24.20 4.21 -5.49
N LYS A 271 -24.71 5.44 -5.45
CA LYS A 271 -25.64 6.01 -6.44
C LYS A 271 -25.06 7.28 -7.06
N LEU A 272 -25.68 7.78 -8.13
CA LEU A 272 -25.35 9.09 -8.68
C LEU A 272 -25.35 10.15 -7.57
N VAL A 273 -24.36 11.04 -7.57
CA VAL A 273 -24.21 12.08 -6.55
C VAL A 273 -25.42 13.01 -6.51
N ASP A 274 -25.82 13.43 -5.31
CA ASP A 274 -26.97 14.32 -5.13
C ASP A 274 -26.60 15.79 -5.38
N ILE A 275 -27.58 16.59 -5.83
CA ILE A 275 -27.41 18.05 -5.93
C ILE A 275 -27.26 18.63 -4.52
N GLY A 276 -26.24 19.49 -4.36
CA GLY A 276 -25.90 20.12 -3.08
C GLY A 276 -24.79 19.41 -2.31
N GLU A 277 -24.32 18.24 -2.76
CA GLU A 277 -23.22 17.53 -2.11
C GLU A 277 -21.89 18.30 -2.26
N ALA A 278 -21.18 18.49 -1.15
CA ALA A 278 -19.91 19.21 -1.08
C ALA A 278 -18.72 18.31 -1.46
N VAL A 279 -18.69 17.89 -2.72
CA VAL A 279 -17.71 16.94 -3.26
C VAL A 279 -16.26 17.41 -3.17
N GLY A 280 -16.01 18.72 -3.13
CA GLY A 280 -14.67 19.27 -2.94
C GLY A 280 -14.08 18.95 -1.56
N ILE A 281 -14.87 19.12 -0.48
CA ILE A 281 -14.44 18.80 0.88
C ILE A 281 -14.16 17.30 1.02
N VAL A 282 -15.02 16.47 0.45
CA VAL A 282 -14.84 15.00 0.43
C VAL A 282 -13.53 14.65 -0.28
N ALA A 283 -13.28 15.20 -1.46
CA ALA A 283 -12.04 14.95 -2.20
C ALA A 283 -10.78 15.40 -1.41
N ALA A 284 -10.83 16.57 -0.78
CA ALA A 284 -9.74 17.08 0.05
C ALA A 284 -9.42 16.15 1.23
N GLN A 285 -10.45 15.65 1.91
CA GLN A 285 -10.29 14.70 3.03
C GLN A 285 -9.77 13.35 2.55
N SER A 286 -10.30 12.80 1.46
CA SER A 286 -9.87 11.51 0.90
C SER A 286 -8.40 11.53 0.45
N ILE A 287 -7.88 12.68 0.00
CA ILE A 287 -6.46 12.83 -0.33
C ILE A 287 -5.63 13.11 0.94
N GLY A 288 -6.16 13.89 1.87
CA GLY A 288 -5.45 14.37 3.04
C GLY A 288 -5.26 13.34 4.16
N GLU A 289 -6.28 12.50 4.43
CA GLU A 289 -6.25 11.50 5.49
C GLU A 289 -5.11 10.46 5.30
N PRO A 290 -4.91 9.87 4.10
CA PRO A 290 -3.80 8.95 3.86
C PRO A 290 -2.42 9.63 3.89
N GLY A 291 -2.35 10.97 3.89
CA GLY A 291 -1.09 11.73 3.88
C GLY A 291 -0.16 11.42 5.05
N THR A 292 -0.71 10.98 6.19
CA THR A 292 0.07 10.54 7.36
C THR A 292 0.88 9.27 7.09
N GLN A 293 0.45 8.44 6.14
CA GLN A 293 1.08 7.17 5.77
C GLN A 293 2.16 7.37 4.69
N LEU A 294 2.14 8.50 3.97
CA LEU A 294 3.14 8.79 2.95
C LEU A 294 4.50 9.14 3.58
N THR A 295 5.56 8.69 2.93
CA THR A 295 6.91 9.17 3.24
C THR A 295 7.05 10.60 2.72
N MET A 296 6.89 11.58 3.60
CA MET A 296 7.24 12.95 3.30
C MET A 296 8.76 13.06 3.17
N ARG A 297 9.24 13.65 2.07
CA ARG A 297 10.67 13.87 1.88
C ARG A 297 11.14 14.98 2.83
N THR A 298 12.10 14.64 3.69
CA THR A 298 12.98 15.60 4.38
C THR A 298 14.15 15.99 3.51
#